data_AF-A0A7S0ED14-F1
#
_entry.id   AF-A0A7S0ED14-F1
#
_cell.length_a   1.000
_cell.length_b   1.000
_cell.length_c   1.000
_cell.angle_alpha   90.00
_cell.angle_beta   90.00
_cell.angle_gamma   90.00
#
_symmetry.space_group_name_H-M   'P 1'
#
loop_
_entity.id
_entity.type
_entity.pdbx_description
1 polymer ?
#
loop_
_entity_poly.entity_id
_entity_poly.type
_entity_poly.pdbx_seq_one_letter_code
_entity_poly.pdbx_strand_id
1 'polypeptide(L)'
;EEAMLDVARDVNTEDKWSTIVIKGNQLFDQGQFQQAANTYSQSLIFISLTDKDARSKVYYCRALAYLKQHKWEAALVDSDCLLHVSSSEYKARALYLRAMARAGKGESAAAIEDMQQAS
;
A
#
# COMPACT_ATOMS: atom_id res chain seq x y z
N GLU A 1 -13.38 -36.17 -3.08
CA GLU A 1 -13.06 -35.12 -2.08
C GLU A 1 -12.54 -33.88 -2.80
N GLU A 2 -13.35 -33.29 -3.68
CA GLU A 2 -12.98 -32.16 -4.55
C GLU A 2 -14.17 -31.19 -4.74
N ALA A 3 -15.04 -31.07 -3.73
CA ALA A 3 -16.23 -30.21 -3.79
C ALA A 3 -16.14 -28.96 -2.91
N MET A 4 -14.99 -28.70 -2.28
CA MET A 4 -14.80 -27.58 -1.35
C MET A 4 -13.92 -26.44 -1.91
N LEU A 5 -13.43 -26.56 -3.15
CA LEU A 5 -12.49 -25.60 -3.75
C LEU A 5 -13.12 -24.64 -4.77
N ASP A 6 -14.39 -24.82 -5.17
CA ASP A 6 -14.99 -24.07 -6.29
C ASP A 6 -16.18 -23.16 -5.91
N VAL A 7 -16.61 -23.12 -4.64
CA VAL A 7 -17.68 -22.20 -4.15
C VAL A 7 -17.13 -20.86 -3.63
N ALA A 8 -15.81 -20.68 -3.67
CA ALA A 8 -15.16 -19.41 -3.34
C ALA A 8 -14.77 -18.55 -4.56
N ARG A 9 -15.06 -19.03 -5.78
CA ARG A 9 -14.95 -18.24 -7.01
C ARG A 9 -16.24 -17.45 -7.22
N ASP A 10 -16.10 -16.15 -7.46
CA ASP A 10 -17.14 -15.19 -7.87
C ASP A 10 -18.11 -14.60 -6.83
N VAL A 11 -17.64 -14.34 -5.60
CA VAL A 11 -18.14 -13.14 -4.89
C VAL A 11 -17.24 -11.99 -5.31
N ASN A 12 -17.74 -11.11 -6.19
CA ASN A 12 -17.01 -10.03 -6.87
C ASN A 12 -15.92 -9.39 -5.99
N THR A 13 -14.70 -9.93 -6.07
CA THR A 13 -13.60 -9.54 -5.18
C THR A 13 -13.19 -8.10 -5.43
N GLU A 14 -13.37 -7.62 -6.66
CA GLU A 14 -13.17 -6.23 -7.07
C GLU A 14 -14.05 -5.26 -6.27
N ASP A 15 -15.34 -5.57 -6.10
CA ASP A 15 -16.26 -4.74 -5.28
C ASP A 15 -15.87 -4.77 -3.80
N LYS A 16 -15.37 -5.91 -3.32
CA LYS A 16 -15.08 -6.09 -1.89
C LYS A 16 -13.83 -5.35 -1.46
N TRP A 17 -12.70 -5.50 -2.16
CA TRP A 17 -11.47 -4.81 -1.77
C TRP A 17 -11.59 -3.29 -1.98
N SER A 18 -12.27 -2.86 -3.05
CA SER A 18 -12.45 -1.44 -3.37
C SER A 18 -13.31 -0.72 -2.32
N THR A 19 -14.40 -1.34 -1.85
CA THR A 19 -15.22 -0.81 -0.74
C THR A 19 -14.40 -0.65 0.54
N ILE A 20 -13.53 -1.61 0.85
CA ILE A 20 -12.64 -1.54 2.01
C ILE A 20 -11.63 -0.40 1.83
N VAL A 21 -11.08 -0.20 0.63
CA VAL A 21 -10.18 0.94 0.35
C VAL A 21 -10.89 2.27 0.49
N ILE A 22 -12.12 2.41 0.00
CA ILE A 22 -12.92 3.64 0.19
C ILE A 22 -13.09 3.96 1.69
N LYS A 23 -13.42 2.94 2.50
CA LYS A 23 -13.50 3.10 3.96
C LYS A 23 -12.14 3.50 4.57
N GLY A 24 -11.05 2.87 4.12
CA GLY A 24 -9.69 3.22 4.53
C GLY A 24 -9.35 4.69 4.23
N ASN A 25 -9.73 5.17 3.05
CA ASN A 25 -9.55 6.57 2.64
C ASN A 25 -10.35 7.51 3.54
N GLN A 26 -11.62 7.21 3.82
CA GLN A 26 -12.45 8.00 4.74
C GLN A 26 -11.83 8.09 6.14
N LEU A 27 -11.32 6.98 6.67
CA LEU A 27 -10.61 6.97 7.96
C LEU A 27 -9.33 7.80 7.91
N PHE A 28 -8.60 7.74 6.78
CA PHE A 28 -7.39 8.54 6.57
C PHE A 28 -7.70 10.04 6.56
N ASP A 29 -8.76 10.45 5.84
CA ASP A 29 -9.20 11.85 5.76
C ASP A 29 -9.67 12.38 7.12
N GLN A 30 -10.19 11.51 7.98
CA GLN A 30 -10.54 11.82 9.38
C GLN A 30 -9.33 11.83 10.33
N GLY A 31 -8.11 11.60 9.84
CA GLY A 31 -6.89 11.53 10.65
C GLY A 31 -6.74 10.24 11.46
N GLN A 32 -7.61 9.25 11.25
CA GLN A 32 -7.59 7.96 11.95
C GLN A 32 -6.60 6.99 11.27
N PHE A 33 -5.34 7.39 11.18
CA PHE A 33 -4.33 6.72 10.35
C PHE A 33 -4.07 5.25 10.73
N GLN A 34 -4.10 4.92 12.02
CA GLN A 34 -3.94 3.53 12.47
C GLN A 34 -5.10 2.65 12.01
N GLN A 35 -6.33 3.16 12.07
CA GLN A 35 -7.51 2.44 11.60
C GLN A 35 -7.49 2.31 10.08
N ALA A 36 -7.13 3.39 9.37
CA ALA A 36 -6.93 3.36 7.92
C ALA A 36 -5.93 2.28 7.50
N ALA A 37 -4.75 2.21 8.14
CA ALA A 37 -3.73 1.20 7.85
C ALA A 37 -4.23 -0.24 8.09
N ASN A 38 -5.00 -0.47 9.15
CA ASN A 38 -5.62 -1.76 9.44
C ASN A 38 -6.65 -2.12 8.36
N THR A 39 -7.47 -1.17 7.95
CA THR A 39 -8.48 -1.36 6.90
C THR A 39 -7.84 -1.65 5.55
N TYR A 40 -6.80 -0.94 5.14
CA TYR A 40 -6.03 -1.28 3.93
C TYR A 40 -5.38 -2.67 4.01
N SER A 41 -4.93 -3.10 5.19
CA SER A 41 -4.39 -4.46 5.35
C SER A 41 -5.47 -5.53 5.12
N GLN A 42 -6.72 -5.24 5.49
CA GLN A 42 -7.84 -6.14 5.23
C GLN A 42 -8.19 -6.21 3.73
N SER A 43 -8.06 -5.11 2.97
CA SER A 43 -8.36 -5.15 1.53
C SER A 43 -7.38 -6.03 0.76
N LEU A 44 -6.09 -6.08 1.16
CA LEU A 44 -5.08 -6.95 0.54
C LEU A 44 -5.42 -8.45 0.59
N ILE A 45 -6.25 -8.89 1.54
CA ILE A 45 -6.71 -10.29 1.65
C ILE A 45 -7.64 -10.66 0.49
N PHE A 46 -8.37 -9.68 -0.04
CA PHE A 46 -9.34 -9.88 -1.12
C PHE A 46 -8.77 -9.56 -2.51
N ILE A 47 -7.52 -9.13 -2.60
CA ILE A 47 -6.87 -8.79 -3.88
C ILE A 47 -6.04 -9.98 -4.36
N SER A 48 -6.27 -10.42 -5.61
CA SER A 48 -5.45 -11.45 -6.24
C SER A 48 -3.97 -11.08 -6.21
N LEU A 49 -3.09 -12.06 -5.98
CA LEU A 49 -1.65 -11.87 -6.03
C LEU A 49 -1.16 -11.43 -7.42
N THR A 50 -1.91 -11.76 -8.47
CA THR A 50 -1.59 -11.37 -9.86
C THR A 50 -2.13 -9.99 -10.23
N ASP A 51 -3.04 -9.42 -9.44
CA ASP A 51 -3.59 -8.08 -9.66
C ASP A 51 -2.64 -7.02 -9.09
N LYS A 52 -1.61 -6.73 -9.87
CA LYS A 52 -0.55 -5.80 -9.50
C LYS A 52 -1.04 -4.37 -9.30
N ASP A 53 -2.03 -3.92 -10.06
CA ASP A 53 -2.53 -2.53 -9.97
C ASP A 53 -3.33 -2.32 -8.68
N ALA A 54 -4.27 -3.21 -8.36
CA ALA A 54 -5.01 -3.14 -7.10
C ALA A 54 -4.08 -3.21 -5.88
N ARG A 55 -3.09 -4.12 -5.90
CA ARG A 55 -2.09 -4.22 -4.83
C ARG A 55 -1.26 -2.94 -4.72
N SER A 56 -0.83 -2.36 -5.85
CA SER A 56 -0.07 -1.11 -5.88
C SER A 56 -0.83 0.03 -5.22
N LYS A 57 -2.12 0.18 -5.52
CA LYS A 57 -3.00 1.18 -4.89
C LYS A 57 -3.03 1.02 -3.37
N VAL A 58 -3.20 -0.21 -2.88
CA VAL A 58 -3.28 -0.46 -1.44
C VAL A 58 -1.95 -0.25 -0.73
N TYR A 59 -0.83 -0.72 -1.29
CA TYR A 59 0.49 -0.47 -0.73
C TYR A 59 0.79 1.02 -0.63
N TYR A 60 0.46 1.80 -1.67
CA TYR A 60 0.61 3.24 -1.67
C TYR A 60 -0.19 3.91 -0.53
N CYS A 61 -1.49 3.62 -0.42
CA CYS A 61 -2.35 4.21 0.61
C CYS A 61 -1.92 3.81 2.03
N ARG A 62 -1.50 2.55 2.22
CA ARG A 62 -1.07 2.04 3.52
C ARG A 62 0.29 2.61 3.94
N ALA A 63 1.24 2.77 3.01
CA ALA A 63 2.50 3.47 3.26
C ALA A 63 2.27 4.91 3.72
N LEU A 64 1.38 5.66 3.07
CA LEU A 64 1.00 7.01 3.49
C LEU A 64 0.44 7.03 4.92
N ALA A 65 -0.43 6.08 5.26
CA ALA A 65 -0.98 5.96 6.61
C ALA A 65 0.12 5.67 7.64
N TYR A 66 1.13 4.87 7.31
CA TYR A 66 2.27 4.61 8.19
C TYR A 66 3.18 5.84 8.34
N LEU A 67 3.43 6.59 7.26
CA LEU A 67 4.19 7.85 7.32
C LEU A 67 3.53 8.86 8.26
N LYS A 68 2.20 9.00 8.20
CA LYS A 68 1.44 9.88 9.11
C LYS A 68 1.51 9.45 10.58
N GLN A 69 1.85 8.19 10.85
CA GLN A 69 2.04 7.65 12.20
C GLN A 69 3.52 7.62 12.63
N HIS A 70 4.45 8.13 11.82
CA HIS A 70 5.89 7.99 12.03
C HIS A 70 6.36 6.52 12.13
N LYS A 71 5.63 5.59 11.52
CA LYS A 71 5.98 4.16 11.44
C LYS A 71 6.86 3.91 10.22
N TRP A 72 8.10 4.36 10.30
CA TRP A 72 9.01 4.44 9.17
C TRP A 72 9.33 3.07 8.56
N GLU A 73 9.62 2.06 9.38
CA GLU A 73 9.90 0.71 8.91
C GLU A 73 8.73 0.11 8.13
N ALA A 74 7.50 0.29 8.61
CA ALA A 74 6.32 -0.20 7.93
C ALA A 74 6.08 0.53 6.59
N ALA A 75 6.31 1.84 6.55
CA ALA A 75 6.25 2.62 5.32
C ALA A 75 7.34 2.20 4.31
N LEU A 76 8.55 1.87 4.76
CA LEU A 76 9.61 1.34 3.90
C LEU A 76 9.20 0.02 3.25
N VAL A 77 8.69 -0.93 4.05
CA VAL A 77 8.24 -2.24 3.55
C VAL A 77 7.17 -2.06 2.47
N ASP A 78 6.15 -1.23 2.71
CA ASP A 78 5.10 -1.01 1.70
C ASP A 78 5.61 -0.27 0.46
N SER A 79 6.59 0.62 0.61
CA SER A 79 7.22 1.32 -0.52
C SER A 79 8.04 0.38 -1.39
N ASP A 80 8.78 -0.56 -0.77
CA ASP A 80 9.52 -1.60 -1.49
C ASP A 80 8.57 -2.61 -2.16
N CYS A 81 7.49 -2.99 -1.49
CA CYS A 81 6.42 -3.77 -2.11
C CYS A 81 5.84 -3.06 -3.33
N LEU A 82 5.51 -1.77 -3.22
CA LEU A 82 4.99 -0.97 -4.31
C LEU A 82 5.97 -0.95 -5.49
N LEU A 83 7.25 -0.70 -5.23
CA LEU A 83 8.29 -0.69 -6.26
C LEU A 83 8.42 -2.05 -6.97
N HIS A 84 8.23 -3.15 -6.26
CA HIS A 84 8.33 -4.50 -6.80
C HIS A 84 7.10 -4.92 -7.61
N VAL A 85 5.90 -4.55 -7.18
CA VAL A 85 4.66 -4.96 -7.87
C VAL A 85 4.26 -4.01 -9.00
N SER A 86 4.70 -2.77 -8.99
CA SER A 86 4.14 -1.73 -9.87
C SER A 86 4.55 -1.80 -11.34
N SER A 87 3.69 -1.24 -12.20
CA SER A 87 4.07 -0.70 -13.51
C SER A 87 4.99 0.52 -13.34
N SER A 88 5.59 1.01 -14.44
CA SER A 88 6.45 2.21 -14.42
C SER A 88 5.79 3.44 -13.79
N GLU A 89 4.46 3.50 -13.74
CA GLU A 89 3.67 4.64 -13.25
C GLU A 89 3.73 4.84 -11.73
N TYR A 90 3.92 3.78 -10.93
CA TYR A 90 4.05 3.94 -9.46
C TYR A 90 5.51 3.99 -9.00
N LYS A 91 6.50 3.84 -9.89
CA LYS A 91 7.92 3.88 -9.52
C LYS A 91 8.29 5.18 -8.80
N ALA A 92 7.90 6.33 -9.36
CA ALA A 92 8.16 7.63 -8.75
C ALA A 92 7.46 7.78 -7.38
N ARG A 93 6.23 7.29 -7.25
CA ARG A 93 5.48 7.31 -5.98
C ARG A 93 6.12 6.43 -4.92
N ALA A 94 6.58 5.23 -5.30
CA ALA A 94 7.28 4.32 -4.39
C ALA A 94 8.59 4.92 -3.87
N LEU A 95 9.40 5.50 -4.76
CA LEU A 95 10.64 6.17 -4.40
C LEU A 95 10.38 7.38 -3.48
N TYR A 96 9.36 8.18 -3.78
CA TYR A 96 8.95 9.29 -2.92
C TYR A 96 8.56 8.83 -1.50
N LEU A 97 7.72 7.80 -1.37
CA LEU A 97 7.33 7.25 -0.07
C LEU A 97 8.53 6.69 0.70
N ARG A 98 9.42 5.97 0.01
CA ARG A 98 10.65 5.42 0.60
C ARG A 98 11.58 6.52 1.07
N ALA A 99 11.76 7.58 0.27
CA ALA A 99 12.55 8.75 0.65
C ALA A 99 12.00 9.41 1.92
N MET A 100 10.68 9.61 2.01
CA MET A 100 10.05 10.17 3.21
C MET A 100 10.30 9.31 4.45
N ALA A 101 10.19 7.99 4.33
CA ALA A 101 10.43 7.07 5.44
C ALA A 101 11.90 7.06 5.86
N ARG A 102 12.84 7.01 4.90
CA ARG A 102 14.29 7.11 5.14
C ARG A 102 14.66 8.42 5.83
N ALA A 103 14.11 9.54 5.37
CA ALA A 103 14.30 10.84 6.01
C ALA A 103 13.79 10.84 7.46
N GLY A 104 12.61 10.24 7.72
CA GLY A 104 12.05 10.08 9.06
C GLY A 104 12.93 9.25 10.01
N LYS A 105 13.74 8.33 9.47
CA LYS A 105 14.75 7.57 10.22
C LYS A 105 16.10 8.27 10.40
N GLY A 106 16.30 9.42 9.76
CA GLY A 106 17.60 10.10 9.71
C GLY A 106 18.56 9.58 8.64
N GLU A 107 18.09 8.75 7.71
CA GLU A 107 18.87 8.21 6.58
C GLU A 107 18.90 9.21 5.40
N SER A 108 19.37 10.43 5.67
CA SER A 108 19.24 11.58 4.76
C SER A 108 19.88 11.37 3.38
N ALA A 109 21.04 10.71 3.31
CA ALA A 109 21.71 10.45 2.03
C ALA A 109 20.87 9.54 1.12
N ALA A 110 20.37 8.43 1.66
CA ALA A 110 19.54 7.47 0.93
C ALA A 110 18.15 8.07 0.57
N ALA A 111 17.63 8.99 1.38
CA ALA A 111 16.42 9.73 1.04
C ALA A 111 16.62 10.67 -0.16
N ILE A 112 17.77 11.36 -0.24
CA ILE A 112 18.11 12.24 -1.38
C ILE A 112 18.27 11.41 -2.66
N GLU A 113 18.95 10.27 -2.59
CA GLU A 113 19.11 9.37 -3.73
C GLU A 113 17.76 8.89 -4.29
N ASP A 114 16.83 8.50 -3.41
CA ASP A 114 15.48 8.09 -3.82
C ASP A 114 14.70 9.26 -4.46
N MET A 115 14.80 10.47 -3.91
CA MET A 115 14.16 11.66 -4.48
C MET A 115 14.70 12.00 -5.88
N GLN A 116 16.01 11.86 -6.10
CA GLN A 116 16.63 12.08 -7.41
C GLN A 116 16.17 11.05 -8.44
N GLN A 117 15.89 9.82 -8.02
CA GLN A 117 15.37 8.78 -8.91
C GLN A 117 13.85 8.88 -9.15
N ALA A 118 13.14 9.66 -8.34
CA ALA A 118 11.69 9.85 -8.44
C ALA A 118 11.26 10.91 -9.46
N SER A 119 12.19 11.71 -9.99
CA SER A 119 11.98 12.76 -11.00
C SER A 119 11.91 12.24 -12.42
#